data_AF-A0A2H0IB53-F1
#
_entry.id   AF-A0A2H0IB53-F1
#
_cell.length_a   1.000
_cell.length_b   1.000
_cell.length_c   1.000
_cell.angle_alpha   90.00
_cell.angle_beta   90.00
_cell.angle_gamma   90.00
#
_symmetry.space_group_name_H-M   'P 1'
#
loop_
_entity.id
_entity.type
_entity.pdbx_description
1 polymer ?
#
loop_
_entity_poly.entity_id
_entity_poly.type
_entity_poly.pdbx_seq_one_letter_code
_entity_poly.pdbx_strand_id
1 'polypeptide(L)'
;MKTGPYDRYYDVILRQHTVPLPAMMVLAPSAIDEPMAINCEDHFEVGGAIFRALYPVSCQPIELLELEVLPQSLRFHCRSTAHSETCLTAFDMMIRASPELAYPCLDALLHRRADSDSDEAGQLIDCTLRSSLSGGRLLPSSVCLASPWVWLRELFLFPEKDLCLTLTLNPIMVSPGEAFSVSVRFSEPLPELLLSLSVKDFLFNAFAVANHFIKVPEMAEADSGDVCFPLRFLDEPGASRLSVLDVWDVCFSDEQGQVISNISPFCAPNISVGDQPVWILHHDTSVSEVAWCSELRLESFESFSGRVQMKALVTQPNVLFNPQRSFRVQHKPSQTIFTTCEVFRPLQRMWLADRLRFSLWYALAGWSILFSYGEHRERLLALLRCFLPGNKCCALDEGVVSFLMSPEHHRVDAASLSFCVAGFRARLVVNERVLGEDFVYRLALFLREFLFSSVLAMPVLCFELHYLGKSQLREWLADVSI
;
A
#
# COMPACT_ATOMS: atom_id res chain seq x y z
N MET A 1 -15.08 -7.71 33.66
CA MET A 1 -15.37 -8.68 32.57
C MET A 1 -14.01 -9.11 32.02
N LYS A 2 -13.73 -10.41 31.89
CA LYS A 2 -12.48 -10.85 31.25
C LYS A 2 -12.57 -10.49 29.77
N THR A 3 -11.63 -9.68 29.26
CA THR A 3 -11.53 -9.34 27.84
C THR A 3 -11.38 -10.64 27.05
N GLY A 4 -12.34 -10.90 26.17
CA GLY A 4 -12.31 -12.09 25.32
C GLY A 4 -11.24 -11.96 24.24
N PRO A 5 -10.85 -13.07 23.57
CA PRO A 5 -9.94 -13.01 22.43
C PRO A 5 -10.47 -12.08 21.31
N TYR A 6 -11.79 -11.89 21.22
CA TYR A 6 -12.43 -10.97 20.27
C TYR A 6 -12.09 -9.50 20.51
N ASP A 7 -11.93 -9.06 21.77
CA ASP A 7 -11.60 -7.66 22.10
C ASP A 7 -10.25 -7.25 21.51
N ARG A 8 -9.30 -8.18 21.42
CA ARG A 8 -7.98 -7.97 20.80
C ARG A 8 -8.07 -7.75 19.29
N TYR A 9 -8.90 -8.53 18.59
CA TYR A 9 -9.11 -8.35 17.15
C TYR A 9 -9.78 -7.01 16.84
N TYR A 10 -10.71 -6.59 17.71
CA TYR A 10 -11.37 -5.29 17.57
C TYR A 10 -10.38 -4.14 17.70
N ASP A 11 -9.53 -4.14 18.72
CA ASP A 11 -8.52 -3.08 18.92
C ASP A 11 -7.55 -2.96 17.74
N VAL A 12 -7.19 -4.08 17.11
CA VAL A 12 -6.32 -4.08 15.93
C VAL A 12 -6.99 -3.46 14.70
N ILE A 13 -8.26 -3.79 14.45
CA ILE A 13 -9.03 -3.21 13.34
C ILE A 13 -9.31 -1.72 13.63
N LEU A 14 -9.76 -1.39 14.84
CA LEU A 14 -9.93 -0.02 15.34
C LEU A 14 -8.68 0.81 15.08
N ARG A 15 -7.52 0.30 15.50
CA ARG A 15 -6.23 0.97 15.34
C ARG A 15 -5.91 1.28 13.88
N GLN A 16 -6.18 0.35 12.96
CA GLN A 16 -5.97 0.56 11.51
C GLN A 16 -6.87 1.66 10.93
N HIS A 17 -8.01 1.96 11.55
CA HIS A 17 -8.90 3.04 11.13
C HIS A 17 -8.62 4.36 11.88
N THR A 18 -8.10 4.31 13.11
CA THR A 18 -7.83 5.52 13.89
C THR A 18 -6.44 6.12 13.64
N VAL A 19 -5.45 5.32 13.24
CA VAL A 19 -4.11 5.81 12.87
C VAL A 19 -4.25 6.68 11.62
N PRO A 20 -3.61 7.85 11.53
CA PRO A 20 -3.77 8.73 10.39
C PRO A 20 -2.88 8.24 9.26
N LEU A 21 -3.20 8.60 8.01
CA LEU A 21 -2.24 8.36 6.93
C LEU A 21 -1.25 9.50 6.86
N PRO A 22 0.07 9.23 6.90
CA PRO A 22 1.07 10.26 6.67
C PRO A 22 0.94 10.84 5.26
N ALA A 23 1.57 12.00 5.04
CA ALA A 23 1.73 12.52 3.69
C ALA A 23 2.52 11.52 2.82
N MET A 24 2.14 11.34 1.57
CA MET A 24 2.74 10.36 0.66
C MET A 24 2.95 10.97 -0.72
N MET A 25 3.95 10.49 -1.45
CA MET A 25 4.21 10.89 -2.84
C MET A 25 5.02 9.83 -3.58
N VAL A 26 5.11 9.96 -4.90
CA VAL A 26 6.07 9.19 -5.70
C VAL A 26 7.25 10.10 -6.05
N LEU A 27 8.45 9.59 -5.84
CA LEU A 27 9.70 10.21 -6.27
C LEU A 27 10.21 9.48 -7.52
N ALA A 28 10.66 10.24 -8.51
CA ALA A 28 11.38 9.71 -9.67
C ALA A 28 12.67 10.52 -9.88
N PRO A 29 13.84 9.96 -9.57
CA PRO A 29 15.12 10.60 -9.85
C PRO A 29 15.31 10.82 -11.36
N SER A 30 15.75 12.03 -11.75
CA SER A 30 15.88 12.38 -13.16
C SER A 30 17.16 11.88 -13.82
N ALA A 31 18.20 11.59 -13.05
CA ALA A 31 19.47 11.07 -13.53
C ALA A 31 20.11 10.19 -12.46
N ILE A 32 20.61 9.03 -12.89
CA ILE A 32 21.29 8.05 -12.05
C ILE A 32 22.53 7.62 -12.82
N ASP A 33 23.71 7.87 -12.28
CA ASP A 33 24.98 7.58 -12.97
C ASP A 33 25.57 6.22 -12.56
N GLU A 34 25.11 5.68 -11.44
CA GLU A 34 25.54 4.38 -10.89
C GLU A 34 24.33 3.62 -10.30
N PRO A 35 24.29 2.29 -10.39
CA PRO A 35 23.24 1.49 -9.76
C PRO A 35 23.17 1.75 -8.27
N MET A 36 21.95 1.84 -7.74
CA MET A 36 21.75 2.11 -6.33
C MET A 36 20.57 1.30 -5.77
N ALA A 37 20.79 0.73 -4.59
CA ALA A 37 19.73 0.16 -3.77
C ALA A 37 19.24 1.20 -2.76
N ILE A 38 17.95 1.52 -2.81
CA ILE A 38 17.25 2.28 -1.79
C ILE A 38 16.60 1.30 -0.84
N ASN A 39 16.89 1.44 0.45
CA ASN A 39 16.27 0.66 1.52
C ASN A 39 15.13 1.45 2.16
N CYS A 40 14.19 0.75 2.80
CA CYS A 40 13.12 1.41 3.54
C CYS A 40 13.65 2.26 4.72
N GLU A 41 14.88 2.05 5.18
CA GLU A 41 15.56 2.84 6.21
C GLU A 41 16.15 4.16 5.72
N ASP A 42 16.19 4.35 4.41
CA ASP A 42 16.71 5.56 3.83
C ASP A 42 15.71 6.71 3.98
N HIS A 43 16.25 7.87 4.34
CA HIS A 43 15.48 9.08 4.59
C HIS A 43 15.66 10.04 3.43
N PHE A 44 14.59 10.75 3.10
CA PHE A 44 14.51 11.71 2.02
C PHE A 44 13.94 13.01 2.58
N GLU A 45 14.72 14.08 2.56
CA GLU A 45 14.21 15.40 2.95
C GLU A 45 13.55 16.09 1.75
N VAL A 46 12.25 16.37 1.86
CA VAL A 46 11.46 17.08 0.85
C VAL A 46 10.75 18.25 1.51
N GLY A 47 11.17 19.48 1.19
CA GLY A 47 10.56 20.69 1.73
C GLY A 47 10.65 20.82 3.27
N GLY A 48 11.73 20.32 3.88
CA GLY A 48 11.92 20.32 5.34
C GLY A 48 11.21 19.17 6.07
N ALA A 49 10.62 18.23 5.34
CA ALA A 49 9.98 17.05 5.89
C ALA A 49 10.69 15.77 5.49
N ILE A 50 10.63 14.79 6.38
CA ILE A 50 11.35 13.53 6.23
C ILE A 50 10.41 12.48 5.67
N PHE A 51 10.78 11.88 4.55
CA PHE A 51 10.08 10.78 3.91
C PHE A 51 10.96 9.54 3.91
N ARG A 52 10.34 8.35 3.89
CA ARG A 52 11.03 7.06 3.76
C ARG A 52 10.43 6.26 2.61
N ALA A 53 11.28 5.48 1.94
CA ALA A 53 10.82 4.52 0.93
C ALA A 53 9.92 3.47 1.58
N LEU A 54 8.87 3.09 0.86
CA LEU A 54 7.85 2.15 1.33
C LEU A 54 8.22 0.69 1.08
N TYR A 55 9.11 0.47 0.12
CA TYR A 55 9.67 -0.83 -0.25
C TYR A 55 11.11 -0.62 -0.73
N PRO A 56 11.95 -1.67 -0.72
CA PRO A 56 13.27 -1.60 -1.34
C PRO A 56 13.14 -1.34 -2.84
N VAL A 57 13.98 -0.47 -3.38
CA VAL A 57 13.93 -0.03 -4.78
C VAL A 57 15.31 -0.17 -5.39
N SER A 58 15.38 -0.63 -6.63
CA SER A 58 16.61 -0.68 -7.39
C SER A 58 16.60 0.39 -8.47
N CYS A 59 17.36 1.44 -8.19
CA CYS A 59 17.60 2.53 -9.12
C CYS A 59 18.71 2.14 -10.10
N GLN A 60 18.44 2.24 -11.39
CA GLN A 60 19.37 1.89 -12.45
C GLN A 60 19.79 3.11 -13.27
N PRO A 61 21.03 3.12 -13.81
CA PRO A 61 21.53 4.20 -14.64
C PRO A 61 20.97 4.09 -16.07
N ILE A 62 19.67 4.36 -16.19
CA ILE A 62 18.90 4.26 -17.43
C ILE A 62 18.00 5.47 -17.62
N GLU A 63 17.85 5.89 -18.87
CA GLU A 63 16.95 6.96 -19.29
C GLU A 63 16.04 6.45 -20.41
N LEU A 64 14.74 6.77 -20.33
CA LEU A 64 13.77 6.49 -21.39
C LEU A 64 13.81 7.59 -22.45
N LEU A 65 14.18 7.24 -23.68
CA LEU A 65 14.28 8.17 -24.81
C LEU A 65 12.99 8.24 -25.63
N GLU A 66 12.46 7.07 -26.01
CA GLU A 66 11.30 6.95 -26.89
C GLU A 66 10.43 5.77 -26.45
N LEU A 67 9.12 5.88 -26.70
CA LEU A 67 8.17 4.80 -26.52
C LEU A 67 7.52 4.50 -27.87
N GLU A 68 7.71 3.29 -28.35
CA GLU A 68 7.03 2.76 -29.53
C GLU A 68 5.87 1.88 -29.07
N VAL A 69 4.65 2.29 -29.42
CA VAL A 69 3.42 1.55 -29.08
C VAL A 69 2.91 0.86 -30.34
N LEU A 70 3.01 -0.48 -30.34
CA LEU A 70 2.49 -1.32 -31.41
C LEU A 70 1.25 -2.07 -30.92
N PRO A 71 0.36 -2.53 -31.82
CA PRO A 71 -0.85 -3.25 -31.42
C PRO A 71 -0.61 -4.42 -30.47
N GLN A 72 0.55 -5.09 -30.52
CA GLN A 72 0.86 -6.25 -29.65
C GLN A 72 2.11 -6.08 -28.80
N SER A 73 2.68 -4.88 -28.72
CA SER A 73 3.85 -4.65 -27.87
C SER A 73 4.05 -3.20 -27.46
N LEU A 74 4.57 -3.00 -26.25
CA LEU A 74 5.14 -1.74 -25.80
C LEU A 74 6.66 -1.87 -25.83
N ARG A 75 7.33 -1.01 -26.60
CA ARG A 75 8.79 -0.99 -26.71
C ARG A 75 9.34 0.31 -26.14
N PHE A 76 10.13 0.18 -25.08
CA PHE A 76 10.85 1.25 -24.41
C PHE A 76 12.24 1.36 -25.03
N HIS A 77 12.52 2.45 -25.72
CA HIS A 77 13.85 2.76 -26.22
C HIS A 77 14.62 3.55 -25.17
N CYS A 78 15.68 2.95 -24.67
CA CYS A 78 16.42 3.39 -23.49
C CYS A 78 17.87 3.74 -23.85
N ARG A 79 18.52 4.48 -22.97
CA ARG A 79 19.96 4.73 -23.01
C ARG A 79 20.58 4.53 -21.63
N SER A 80 21.75 3.90 -21.60
CA SER A 80 22.57 3.82 -20.38
C SER A 80 23.14 5.19 -20.03
N THR A 81 22.88 5.66 -18.82
CA THR A 81 23.50 6.86 -18.24
C THR A 81 24.74 6.53 -17.42
N ALA A 82 25.14 5.26 -17.36
CA ALA A 82 26.27 4.81 -16.55
C ALA A 82 27.61 5.38 -17.07
N HIS A 83 28.55 5.63 -16.15
CA HIS A 83 29.93 6.01 -16.50
C HIS A 83 30.84 4.80 -16.78
N SER A 84 30.38 3.60 -16.42
CA SER A 84 31.06 2.32 -16.65
C SER A 84 30.08 1.24 -17.09
N GLU A 85 30.61 0.12 -17.57
CA GLU A 85 29.81 -1.03 -17.96
C GLU A 85 29.00 -1.55 -16.76
N THR A 86 27.69 -1.72 -16.94
CA THR A 86 26.75 -2.04 -15.87
C THR A 86 25.86 -3.22 -16.27
N CYS A 87 25.58 -4.12 -15.33
CA CYS A 87 24.63 -5.20 -15.53
C CYS A 87 23.23 -4.76 -15.09
N LEU A 88 22.27 -4.68 -16.02
CA LEU A 88 20.88 -4.40 -15.70
C LEU A 88 20.10 -5.71 -15.55
N THR A 89 19.48 -5.89 -14.39
CA THR A 89 18.69 -7.09 -14.06
C THR A 89 17.25 -6.76 -13.67
N ALA A 90 16.99 -5.55 -13.18
CA ALA A 90 15.65 -5.04 -12.93
C ALA A 90 15.70 -3.53 -12.77
N PHE A 91 14.60 -2.84 -13.07
CA PHE A 91 14.43 -1.44 -12.68
C PHE A 91 12.96 -1.16 -12.33
N ASP A 92 12.75 -0.21 -11.44
CA ASP A 92 11.43 0.25 -11.04
C ASP A 92 10.92 1.35 -11.99
N MET A 93 9.62 1.36 -12.27
CA MET A 93 8.95 2.35 -13.12
C MET A 93 7.54 2.65 -12.61
N MET A 94 6.98 3.80 -13.01
CA MET A 94 5.59 4.16 -12.72
C MET A 94 4.86 4.53 -14.01
N ILE A 95 3.60 4.09 -14.13
CA ILE A 95 2.65 4.58 -15.13
C ILE A 95 2.05 5.89 -14.60
N ARG A 96 2.49 7.05 -15.11
CA ARG A 96 2.01 8.38 -14.68
C ARG A 96 0.89 8.96 -15.58
N ALA A 97 0.28 8.12 -16.42
CA ALA A 97 -0.82 8.50 -17.31
C ALA A 97 -2.08 8.94 -16.55
N SER A 98 -3.07 9.47 -17.27
CA SER A 98 -4.41 9.68 -16.69
C SER A 98 -5.01 8.34 -16.27
N PRO A 99 -5.91 8.28 -15.27
CA PRO A 99 -6.46 7.01 -14.81
C PRO A 99 -7.14 6.17 -15.90
N GLU A 100 -7.74 6.82 -16.91
CA GLU A 100 -8.36 6.14 -18.06
C GLU A 100 -7.33 5.41 -18.95
N LEU A 101 -6.06 5.83 -18.94
CA LEU A 101 -4.96 5.18 -19.66
C LEU A 101 -4.15 4.26 -18.72
N ALA A 102 -3.92 4.69 -17.48
CA ALA A 102 -3.00 4.06 -16.55
C ALA A 102 -3.46 2.66 -16.12
N TYR A 103 -4.74 2.49 -15.78
CA TYR A 103 -5.26 1.21 -15.33
C TYR A 103 -5.44 0.18 -16.44
N PRO A 104 -5.94 0.53 -17.65
CA PRO A 104 -5.91 -0.40 -18.77
C PRO A 104 -4.48 -0.76 -19.20
N CYS A 105 -3.51 0.17 -19.07
CA CYS A 105 -2.10 -0.12 -19.30
C CYS A 105 -1.56 -1.11 -18.26
N LEU A 106 -1.85 -0.88 -16.97
CA LEU A 106 -1.49 -1.78 -15.87
C LEU A 106 -2.06 -3.19 -16.10
N ASP A 107 -3.35 -3.29 -16.45
CA ASP A 107 -4.01 -4.56 -16.76
C ASP A 107 -3.33 -5.29 -17.91
N ALA A 108 -3.06 -4.59 -19.01
CA ALA A 108 -2.35 -5.18 -20.15
C ALA A 108 -0.96 -5.69 -19.77
N LEU A 109 -0.21 -4.89 -19.02
CA LEU A 109 1.14 -5.22 -18.53
C LEU A 109 1.17 -6.41 -17.57
N LEU A 110 0.14 -6.60 -16.73
CA LEU A 110 0.11 -7.66 -15.72
C LEU A 110 -0.57 -8.95 -16.22
N HIS A 111 -1.59 -8.86 -17.06
CA HIS A 111 -2.50 -9.97 -17.34
C HIS A 111 -2.56 -10.42 -18.80
N ARG A 112 -2.14 -9.57 -19.75
CA ARG A 112 -2.24 -9.88 -21.19
C ARG A 112 -0.89 -10.24 -21.80
N ARG A 113 0.06 -10.71 -21.01
CA ARG A 113 1.40 -11.00 -21.51
C ARG A 113 1.39 -12.24 -22.39
N ALA A 114 2.07 -12.16 -23.53
CA ALA A 114 2.41 -13.34 -24.30
C ALA A 114 3.59 -14.04 -23.62
N ASP A 115 3.56 -15.37 -23.61
CA ASP A 115 4.75 -16.16 -23.28
C ASP A 115 5.87 -15.81 -24.27
N SER A 116 7.09 -15.76 -23.75
CA SER A 116 8.27 -15.35 -24.49
C SER A 116 8.66 -16.40 -25.52
N ASP A 117 7.97 -16.45 -26.66
CA ASP A 117 8.43 -17.22 -27.81
C ASP A 117 9.64 -16.50 -28.41
N SER A 118 10.78 -17.19 -28.35
CA SER A 118 12.08 -16.77 -28.86
C SER A 118 11.98 -16.45 -30.34
N ASP A 119 11.97 -15.16 -30.69
CA ASP A 119 11.92 -14.71 -32.09
C ASP A 119 13.20 -13.93 -32.45
N GLU A 120 13.82 -14.35 -33.55
CA GLU A 120 15.25 -14.27 -33.88
C GLU A 120 15.83 -12.93 -34.37
N ALA A 121 15.15 -11.77 -34.26
CA ALA A 121 15.58 -10.59 -35.04
C ALA A 121 15.94 -9.31 -34.27
N GLY A 122 16.10 -9.37 -32.94
CA GLY A 122 16.62 -8.25 -32.16
C GLY A 122 16.93 -8.72 -30.74
N GLN A 123 17.80 -8.01 -30.02
CA GLN A 123 17.98 -8.24 -28.57
C GLN A 123 16.69 -7.84 -27.85
N LEU A 124 15.68 -8.70 -27.96
CA LEU A 124 14.41 -8.53 -27.30
C LEU A 124 14.61 -9.07 -25.90
N ILE A 125 14.86 -8.16 -24.96
CA ILE A 125 15.10 -8.54 -23.57
C ILE A 125 13.77 -8.91 -22.97
N ASP A 126 13.57 -10.21 -22.80
CA ASP A 126 12.41 -10.70 -22.08
C ASP A 126 12.45 -10.16 -20.65
N CYS A 127 11.27 -9.77 -20.16
CA CYS A 127 11.13 -9.12 -18.88
C CYS A 127 10.03 -9.75 -18.06
N THR A 128 10.10 -9.71 -16.73
CA THR A 128 8.97 -10.03 -15.86
C THR A 128 8.55 -8.83 -15.07
N LEU A 129 7.25 -8.51 -15.14
CA LEU A 129 6.67 -7.41 -14.39
C LEU A 129 6.11 -7.92 -13.08
N ARG A 130 6.52 -7.29 -11.99
CA ARG A 130 5.89 -7.46 -10.68
C ARG A 130 5.32 -6.12 -10.28
N SER A 131 4.06 -6.12 -9.86
CA SER A 131 3.53 -4.94 -9.20
C SER A 131 4.24 -4.76 -7.86
N SER A 132 4.58 -3.52 -7.52
CA SER A 132 5.13 -3.17 -6.20
C SER A 132 4.16 -3.49 -5.04
N LEU A 133 2.92 -3.86 -5.36
CA LEU A 133 1.90 -4.43 -4.47
C LEU A 133 2.43 -5.57 -3.57
N SER A 134 3.39 -6.37 -4.03
CA SER A 134 3.96 -7.47 -3.24
C SER A 134 5.08 -7.04 -2.29
N GLY A 135 5.59 -5.81 -2.39
CA GLY A 135 6.88 -5.40 -1.82
C GLY A 135 6.85 -4.61 -0.50
N GLY A 136 5.79 -3.86 -0.20
CA GLY A 136 5.75 -3.03 1.02
C GLY A 136 4.39 -2.45 1.37
N ARG A 137 4.10 -2.26 2.66
CA ARG A 137 2.88 -1.60 3.18
C ARG A 137 3.15 -0.10 3.37
N LEU A 138 2.15 0.76 3.10
CA LEU A 138 2.22 2.21 3.38
C LEU A 138 2.27 2.49 4.89
N LEU A 139 1.50 1.72 5.66
CA LEU A 139 1.56 1.75 7.11
C LEU A 139 2.32 0.52 7.61
N PRO A 140 3.55 0.68 8.12
CA PRO A 140 4.27 -0.42 8.74
C PRO A 140 3.63 -0.72 10.09
N SER A 141 2.63 -1.59 10.08
CA SER A 141 2.00 -2.10 11.30
C SER A 141 2.82 -3.27 11.84
N SER A 142 3.36 -3.13 13.06
CA SER A 142 4.06 -4.19 13.79
C SER A 142 3.15 -5.36 14.17
N VAL A 143 1.82 -5.19 14.04
CA VAL A 143 0.80 -6.09 14.57
C VAL A 143 -0.03 -6.76 13.45
N CYS A 144 -0.04 -6.21 12.24
CA CYS A 144 -0.92 -6.67 11.17
C CYS A 144 -0.31 -6.57 9.78
N LEU A 145 0.77 -7.31 9.55
CA LEU A 145 1.48 -7.35 8.26
C LEU A 145 0.64 -7.96 7.11
N ALA A 146 -0.40 -8.74 7.43
CA ALA A 146 -1.20 -9.48 6.45
C ALA A 146 -2.66 -9.03 6.33
N SER A 147 -3.03 -7.86 6.86
CA SER A 147 -4.41 -7.39 6.85
C SER A 147 -4.79 -6.86 5.45
N PRO A 148 -5.77 -7.47 4.75
CA PRO A 148 -6.32 -6.93 3.50
C PRO A 148 -6.77 -5.48 3.72
N TRP A 149 -7.30 -5.16 4.90
CA TRP A 149 -7.79 -3.83 5.28
C TRP A 149 -6.76 -2.71 5.11
N VAL A 150 -5.50 -2.98 5.42
CA VAL A 150 -4.41 -2.01 5.24
C VAL A 150 -4.24 -1.74 3.75
N TRP A 151 -4.15 -2.80 2.93
CA TRP A 151 -4.09 -2.66 1.48
C TRP A 151 -5.24 -1.84 0.89
N LEU A 152 -6.45 -2.01 1.43
CA LEU A 152 -7.65 -1.32 0.93
C LEU A 152 -7.65 0.15 1.20
N ARG A 153 -7.25 0.52 2.41
CA ARG A 153 -7.07 1.91 2.78
C ARG A 153 -6.03 2.56 1.86
N GLU A 154 -4.96 1.84 1.54
CA GLU A 154 -3.91 2.28 0.62
C GLU A 154 -4.43 2.46 -0.81
N LEU A 155 -5.19 1.49 -1.34
CA LEU A 155 -5.78 1.51 -2.70
C LEU A 155 -6.62 2.77 -2.96
N PHE A 156 -7.44 3.17 -1.99
CA PHE A 156 -8.36 4.30 -2.16
C PHE A 156 -7.73 5.66 -1.87
N LEU A 157 -6.68 5.71 -1.03
CA LEU A 157 -6.10 6.95 -0.52
C LEU A 157 -4.75 7.30 -1.18
N PHE A 158 -4.04 6.31 -1.72
CA PHE A 158 -2.80 6.51 -2.49
C PHE A 158 -2.68 5.49 -3.64
N PRO A 159 -3.59 5.58 -4.63
CA PRO A 159 -3.67 4.66 -5.77
C PRO A 159 -2.41 4.64 -6.65
N GLU A 160 -1.61 5.71 -6.60
CA GLU A 160 -0.35 5.83 -7.35
C GLU A 160 0.63 4.71 -7.02
N LYS A 161 0.56 4.14 -5.81
CA LYS A 161 1.34 2.97 -5.43
C LYS A 161 1.12 1.79 -6.38
N ASP A 162 -0.11 1.55 -6.83
CA ASP A 162 -0.43 0.40 -7.68
C ASP A 162 0.10 0.55 -9.11
N LEU A 163 0.38 1.80 -9.50
CA LEU A 163 0.93 2.16 -10.79
C LEU A 163 2.47 2.04 -10.82
N CYS A 164 3.10 1.75 -9.68
CA CYS A 164 4.53 1.44 -9.58
C CYS A 164 4.78 -0.06 -9.84
N LEU A 165 5.65 -0.35 -10.80
CA LEU A 165 5.98 -1.66 -11.32
C LEU A 165 7.49 -1.88 -11.29
N THR A 166 7.92 -3.10 -10.98
CA THR A 166 9.29 -3.54 -11.18
C THR A 166 9.36 -4.36 -12.46
N LEU A 167 10.19 -3.91 -13.41
CA LEU A 167 10.47 -4.64 -14.64
C LEU A 167 11.80 -5.38 -14.46
N THR A 168 11.71 -6.69 -14.24
CA THR A 168 12.86 -7.60 -14.18
C THR A 168 13.29 -7.94 -15.60
N LEU A 169 14.58 -7.97 -15.88
CA LEU A 169 15.16 -8.29 -17.18
C LEU A 169 15.97 -9.59 -17.07
N ASN A 170 16.17 -10.29 -18.19
CA ASN A 170 17.35 -11.14 -18.30
C ASN A 170 18.61 -10.26 -18.17
N PRO A 171 19.63 -10.68 -17.40
CA PRO A 171 20.82 -9.85 -17.17
C PRO A 171 21.44 -9.39 -18.48
N ILE A 172 21.54 -8.08 -18.68
CA ILE A 172 22.18 -7.47 -19.84
C ILE A 172 23.33 -6.57 -19.40
N MET A 173 24.45 -6.69 -20.10
CA MET A 173 25.57 -5.76 -19.94
C MET A 173 25.32 -4.58 -20.86
N VAL A 174 25.34 -3.37 -20.31
CA VAL A 174 25.24 -2.12 -21.08
C VAL A 174 26.48 -1.27 -20.88
N SER A 175 27.01 -0.77 -21.99
CA SER A 175 28.12 0.16 -22.04
C SER A 175 27.64 1.60 -21.78
N PRO A 176 28.53 2.51 -21.34
CA PRO A 176 28.21 3.93 -21.19
C PRO A 176 27.61 4.54 -22.46
N GLY A 177 26.43 5.17 -22.36
CA GLY A 177 25.74 5.80 -23.49
C GLY A 177 25.15 4.84 -24.51
N GLU A 178 25.22 3.52 -24.29
CA GLU A 178 24.62 2.52 -25.17
C GLU A 178 23.11 2.67 -25.22
N ALA A 179 22.55 2.68 -26.44
CA ALA A 179 21.11 2.67 -26.67
C ALA A 179 20.64 1.23 -26.84
N PHE A 180 19.52 0.89 -26.20
CA PHE A 180 18.92 -0.44 -26.23
C PHE A 180 17.40 -0.36 -26.14
N SER A 181 16.70 -1.45 -26.45
CA SER A 181 15.24 -1.48 -26.38
C SER A 181 14.75 -2.62 -25.49
N VAL A 182 13.81 -2.31 -24.61
CA VAL A 182 13.08 -3.30 -23.79
C VAL A 182 11.67 -3.42 -24.34
N SER A 183 11.21 -4.64 -24.65
CA SER A 183 9.91 -4.85 -25.27
C SER A 183 9.04 -5.75 -24.39
N VAL A 184 7.84 -5.28 -24.09
CA VAL A 184 6.77 -6.09 -23.47
C VAL A 184 5.83 -6.52 -24.58
N ARG A 185 5.65 -7.84 -24.77
CA ARG A 185 4.72 -8.42 -25.75
C ARG A 185 3.40 -8.82 -25.08
N PHE A 186 2.32 -8.69 -25.82
CA PHE A 186 0.98 -9.05 -25.37
C PHE A 186 0.40 -10.20 -26.19
N SER A 187 -0.35 -11.09 -25.53
CA SER A 187 -1.07 -12.21 -26.13
C SER A 187 -2.29 -11.77 -26.94
N GLU A 188 -2.83 -10.60 -26.59
CA GLU A 188 -3.93 -9.94 -27.28
C GLU A 188 -3.50 -8.54 -27.77
N PRO A 189 -4.12 -8.02 -28.85
CA PRO A 189 -3.94 -6.63 -29.20
C PRO A 189 -4.30 -5.69 -28.04
N LEU A 190 -3.46 -4.66 -27.85
CA LEU A 190 -3.70 -3.56 -26.95
C LEU A 190 -5.00 -2.84 -27.32
N PRO A 191 -5.84 -2.47 -26.33
CA PRO A 191 -6.95 -1.56 -26.54
C PRO A 191 -6.53 -0.29 -27.29
N GLU A 192 -7.34 0.18 -28.24
CA GLU A 192 -7.04 1.35 -29.07
C GLU A 192 -6.66 2.59 -28.25
N LEU A 193 -7.27 2.78 -27.08
CA LEU A 193 -6.96 3.91 -26.19
C LEU A 193 -5.48 3.94 -25.78
N LEU A 194 -4.84 2.76 -25.62
CA LEU A 194 -3.45 2.63 -25.20
C LEU A 194 -2.46 2.96 -26.33
N LEU A 195 -2.91 2.99 -27.58
CA LEU A 195 -2.09 3.41 -28.71
C LEU A 195 -1.68 4.89 -28.64
N SER A 196 -2.31 5.67 -27.75
CA SER A 196 -1.98 7.07 -27.50
C SER A 196 -0.91 7.29 -26.43
N LEU A 197 -0.44 6.22 -25.78
CA LEU A 197 0.63 6.29 -24.78
C LEU A 197 1.93 6.86 -25.39
N SER A 198 2.68 7.59 -24.56
CA SER A 198 3.92 8.25 -24.95
C SER A 198 4.94 8.19 -23.82
N VAL A 199 6.17 8.65 -24.08
CA VAL A 199 7.26 8.71 -23.09
C VAL A 199 6.83 9.44 -21.81
N LYS A 200 6.00 10.49 -21.94
CA LYS A 200 5.52 11.27 -20.79
C LYS A 200 4.59 10.47 -19.87
N ASP A 201 4.12 9.29 -20.27
CA ASP A 201 3.19 8.49 -19.48
C ASP A 201 3.93 7.49 -18.57
N PHE A 202 5.27 7.46 -18.65
CA PHE A 202 6.12 6.60 -17.85
C PHE A 202 7.19 7.40 -17.11
N LEU A 203 7.54 6.91 -15.92
CA LEU A 203 8.67 7.39 -15.11
C LEU A 203 9.55 6.21 -14.75
N PHE A 204 10.84 6.27 -15.05
CA PHE A 204 11.81 5.28 -14.62
C PHE A 204 12.37 5.64 -13.25
N ASN A 205 12.86 4.62 -12.53
CA ASN A 205 13.36 4.72 -11.16
C ASN A 205 12.34 5.34 -10.19
N ALA A 206 11.04 5.16 -10.47
CA ALA A 206 9.97 5.76 -9.69
C ALA A 206 9.60 4.89 -8.49
N PHE A 207 9.48 5.50 -7.31
CA PHE A 207 9.12 4.79 -6.09
C PHE A 207 8.30 5.63 -5.12
N ALA A 208 7.43 4.95 -4.37
CA ALA A 208 6.59 5.58 -3.38
C ALA A 208 7.35 5.85 -2.07
N VAL A 209 7.11 7.02 -1.49
CA VAL A 209 7.62 7.41 -0.17
C VAL A 209 6.49 7.94 0.72
N ALA A 210 6.67 7.78 2.05
CA ALA A 210 5.73 8.29 3.05
C ALA A 210 6.45 9.10 4.13
N ASN A 211 5.77 10.14 4.64
CA ASN A 211 6.24 11.00 5.72
C ASN A 211 6.11 10.29 7.05
N HIS A 212 6.96 9.29 7.26
CA HIS A 212 7.12 8.68 8.56
C HIS A 212 8.58 8.34 8.82
N PHE A 213 8.98 8.27 10.07
CA PHE A 213 10.31 7.86 10.48
C PHE A 213 10.29 7.36 11.93
N ILE A 214 11.35 6.68 12.35
CA ILE A 214 11.46 6.16 13.72
C ILE A 214 12.12 7.23 14.57
N LYS A 215 11.54 7.52 15.73
CA LYS A 215 12.14 8.36 16.75
C LYS A 215 12.08 7.66 18.11
N VAL A 216 13.12 7.87 18.91
CA VAL A 216 13.17 7.39 20.30
C VAL A 216 12.56 8.48 21.17
N PRO A 217 11.41 8.26 21.84
CA PRO A 217 10.87 9.18 22.83
C PRO A 217 11.79 9.30 24.05
N GLU A 218 11.53 10.32 24.89
CA GLU A 218 12.12 10.41 26.21
C GLU A 218 11.85 9.12 27.00
N MET A 219 12.87 8.61 27.69
CA MET A 219 12.70 7.46 28.58
C MET A 219 11.69 7.82 29.65
N ALA A 220 10.67 6.99 29.79
CA ALA A 220 9.70 7.12 30.87
C ALA A 220 10.22 6.36 32.10
N GLU A 221 10.22 7.02 33.25
CA GLU A 221 10.41 6.36 34.54
C GLU A 221 9.07 5.74 34.94
N ALA A 222 9.06 4.43 35.17
CA ALA A 222 7.89 3.70 35.62
C ALA A 222 7.98 3.50 37.13
N ASP A 223 7.24 4.32 37.88
CA ASP A 223 7.01 4.11 39.31
C ASP A 223 5.93 3.06 39.55
N SER A 224 5.95 2.43 40.72
CA SER A 224 4.97 1.41 41.09
C SER A 224 3.55 1.99 41.10
N GLY A 225 2.78 1.72 40.05
CA GLY A 225 1.39 2.18 39.89
C GLY A 225 1.12 3.04 38.67
N ASP A 226 2.16 3.49 37.95
CA ASP A 226 1.98 4.24 36.70
C ASP A 226 1.71 3.30 35.53
N VAL A 227 0.49 3.40 35.00
CA VAL A 227 -0.02 2.55 33.92
C VAL A 227 0.05 3.28 32.58
N CYS A 228 0.37 4.57 32.54
CA CYS A 228 0.16 5.44 31.39
C CYS A 228 1.27 6.48 31.20
N PHE A 229 1.99 6.42 30.07
CA PHE A 229 3.15 7.26 29.80
C PHE A 229 2.91 8.16 28.58
N PRO A 230 2.98 9.49 28.71
CA PRO A 230 2.88 10.38 27.56
C PRO A 230 4.16 10.28 26.72
N LEU A 231 4.02 10.10 25.41
CA LEU A 231 5.15 10.08 24.49
C LEU A 231 5.65 11.49 24.22
N ARG A 232 6.82 11.84 24.78
CA ARG A 232 7.50 13.12 24.55
C ARG A 232 8.76 12.91 23.74
N PHE A 233 9.07 13.86 22.87
CA PHE A 233 10.30 13.87 22.08
C PHE A 233 11.10 15.10 22.46
N LEU A 234 12.36 14.92 22.86
CA LEU A 234 13.26 16.01 23.26
C LEU A 234 13.24 17.15 22.23
N ASP A 235 13.29 18.39 22.73
CA ASP A 235 13.21 19.65 21.99
C ASP A 235 14.33 19.81 20.95
N GLU A 236 14.20 19.12 19.83
CA GLU A 236 14.83 19.54 18.58
C GLU A 236 13.96 20.63 17.94
N PRO A 237 14.54 21.65 17.29
CA PRO A 237 13.75 22.63 16.55
C PRO A 237 12.88 21.93 15.49
N GLY A 238 11.58 21.78 15.78
CA GLY A 238 10.60 21.03 14.98
C GLY A 238 9.95 19.82 15.68
N ALA A 239 10.43 19.38 16.85
CA ALA A 239 9.88 18.26 17.63
C ALA A 239 8.45 18.52 18.14
N SER A 240 8.08 19.78 18.37
CA SER A 240 6.71 20.22 18.70
C SER A 240 5.69 20.02 17.55
N ARG A 241 6.09 19.41 16.45
CA ARG A 241 5.28 19.14 15.26
C ARG A 241 5.30 17.66 14.85
N LEU A 242 5.60 16.75 15.76
CA LEU A 242 5.54 15.31 15.47
C LEU A 242 4.23 14.72 15.98
N SER A 243 3.67 13.78 15.22
CA SER A 243 2.54 12.95 15.63
C SER A 243 2.97 11.48 15.61
N VAL A 244 2.66 10.75 16.67
CA VAL A 244 2.97 9.32 16.75
C VAL A 244 1.95 8.53 15.94
N LEU A 245 2.43 7.76 14.97
CA LEU A 245 1.64 6.83 14.16
C LEU A 245 1.51 5.46 14.84
N ASP A 246 2.63 4.93 15.35
CA ASP A 246 2.72 3.59 15.93
C ASP A 246 3.91 3.52 16.92
N VAL A 247 3.97 2.46 17.73
CA VAL A 247 5.11 2.09 18.56
C VAL A 247 5.57 0.70 18.10
N TRP A 248 6.85 0.55 17.79
CA TRP A 248 7.40 -0.68 17.20
C TRP A 248 8.07 -1.57 18.23
N ASP A 249 8.76 -0.95 19.17
CA ASP A 249 9.64 -1.64 20.10
C ASP A 249 9.43 -0.98 21.46
N VAL A 250 9.12 -1.78 22.46
CA VAL A 250 8.99 -1.34 23.84
C VAL A 250 9.74 -2.35 24.69
N CYS A 251 10.69 -1.86 25.47
CA CYS A 251 11.49 -2.69 26.33
C CYS A 251 11.67 -2.05 27.69
N PHE A 252 11.83 -2.90 28.70
CA PHE A 252 12.29 -2.48 30.01
C PHE A 252 13.81 -2.42 30.00
N SER A 253 14.34 -1.36 30.58
CA SER A 253 15.75 -1.21 30.86
C SER A 253 15.99 -0.94 32.35
N ASP A 254 17.16 -1.32 32.84
CA ASP A 254 17.60 -0.92 34.18
C ASP A 254 17.95 0.59 34.25
N GLU A 255 18.38 1.04 35.43
CA GLU A 255 18.82 2.43 35.65
C GLU A 255 20.04 2.83 34.79
N GLN A 256 20.80 1.84 34.29
CA GLN A 256 21.98 2.02 33.45
C GLN A 256 21.60 2.05 31.95
N GLY A 257 20.32 1.83 31.62
CA GLY A 257 19.81 1.80 30.25
C GLY A 257 20.04 0.47 29.52
N GLN A 258 20.48 -0.58 30.23
CA GLN A 258 20.60 -1.91 29.66
C GLN A 258 19.22 -2.57 29.58
N VAL A 259 18.87 -3.06 28.37
CA VAL A 259 17.60 -3.76 28.13
C VAL A 259 17.54 -5.06 28.93
N ILE A 260 16.52 -5.19 29.78
CA ILE A 260 16.22 -6.35 30.61
C ILE A 260 15.25 -7.29 29.89
N SER A 261 14.18 -6.74 29.32
CA SER A 261 13.13 -7.54 28.67
C SER A 261 12.35 -6.73 27.64
N ASN A 262 11.86 -7.41 26.59
CA ASN A 262 10.94 -6.81 25.62
C ASN A 262 9.50 -6.95 26.11
N ILE A 263 8.69 -5.92 25.88
CA ILE A 263 7.26 -5.90 26.20
C ILE A 263 6.48 -6.20 24.93
N SER A 264 5.60 -7.20 25.00
CA SER A 264 4.81 -7.58 23.84
C SER A 264 3.60 -6.65 23.67
N PRO A 265 3.18 -6.34 22.44
CA PRO A 265 1.93 -5.61 22.21
C PRO A 265 0.74 -6.42 22.71
N PHE A 266 -0.28 -5.76 23.29
CA PHE A 266 -1.52 -6.41 23.77
C PHE A 266 -2.20 -7.30 22.72
N CYS A 267 -2.03 -6.95 21.46
CA CYS A 267 -2.61 -7.62 20.30
C CYS A 267 -1.76 -8.79 19.75
N ALA A 268 -0.64 -9.17 20.38
CA ALA A 268 0.14 -10.30 19.89
C ALA A 268 -0.61 -11.65 20.07
N PRO A 269 -0.52 -12.58 19.10
CA PRO A 269 -1.36 -13.77 19.03
C PRO A 269 -1.12 -14.80 20.16
N ASN A 270 0.02 -14.76 20.84
CA ASN A 270 0.46 -15.80 21.77
C ASN A 270 0.55 -15.37 23.24
N ILE A 271 -0.09 -14.25 23.62
CA ILE A 271 -0.03 -13.78 25.01
C ILE A 271 -1.20 -14.33 25.82
N SER A 272 -0.91 -15.16 26.83
CA SER A 272 -1.81 -15.39 27.95
C SER A 272 -1.86 -14.11 28.78
N VAL A 273 -2.96 -13.35 28.66
CA VAL A 273 -3.18 -12.15 29.47
C VAL A 273 -3.27 -12.59 30.92
N GLY A 274 -2.24 -12.27 31.70
CA GLY A 274 -2.10 -12.66 33.10
C GLY A 274 -0.67 -12.78 33.59
N ASP A 275 0.28 -13.24 32.74
CA ASP A 275 1.64 -13.59 33.20
C ASP A 275 2.76 -12.70 32.67
N GLN A 276 2.47 -11.84 31.69
CA GLN A 276 3.48 -10.97 31.06
C GLN A 276 2.93 -9.55 30.86
N PRO A 277 3.79 -8.52 31.04
CA PRO A 277 3.40 -7.14 30.76
C PRO A 277 3.14 -6.96 29.27
N VAL A 278 2.07 -6.24 28.96
CA VAL A 278 1.71 -5.89 27.58
C VAL A 278 1.51 -4.40 27.44
N TRP A 279 1.75 -3.87 26.24
CA TRP A 279 1.53 -2.46 25.97
C TRP A 279 0.38 -2.20 25.00
N ILE A 280 -0.30 -1.06 25.20
CA ILE A 280 -1.38 -0.53 24.36
C ILE A 280 -1.05 0.93 24.05
N LEU A 281 -1.10 1.31 22.76
CA LEU A 281 -0.98 2.70 22.36
C LEU A 281 -2.39 3.33 22.32
N HIS A 282 -2.62 4.34 23.16
CA HIS A 282 -3.83 5.15 23.14
C HIS A 282 -3.54 6.48 22.44
N HIS A 283 -4.37 6.85 21.47
CA HIS A 283 -4.35 8.18 20.86
C HIS A 283 -5.46 9.03 21.48
N ASP A 284 -5.10 10.07 22.22
CA ASP A 284 -6.07 11.06 22.69
C ASP A 284 -6.31 12.11 21.60
N THR A 285 -7.48 12.01 20.96
CA THR A 285 -7.91 12.91 19.88
C THR A 285 -8.60 14.18 20.39
N SER A 286 -8.74 14.34 21.71
CA SER A 286 -9.25 15.57 22.35
C SER A 286 -8.18 16.67 22.45
N VAL A 287 -6.91 16.29 22.36
CA VAL A 287 -5.74 17.17 22.41
C VAL A 287 -5.38 17.63 21.00
N SER A 288 -6.04 18.67 20.50
CA SER A 288 -5.69 19.43 19.26
C SER A 288 -5.76 18.68 17.91
N GLU A 289 -6.07 19.41 16.83
CA GLU A 289 -6.06 18.90 15.45
C GLU A 289 -4.65 18.61 14.89
N VAL A 290 -3.59 18.99 15.62
CA VAL A 290 -2.23 19.15 15.07
C VAL A 290 -1.14 18.34 15.80
N ALA A 291 -1.36 17.90 17.04
CA ALA A 291 -0.38 17.10 17.78
C ALA A 291 -1.10 16.11 18.67
N TRP A 292 -1.08 14.84 18.29
CA TRP A 292 -1.73 13.80 19.08
C TRP A 292 -0.93 13.51 20.34
N CYS A 293 -1.60 13.63 21.48
CA CYS A 293 -1.08 13.01 22.69
C CYS A 293 -1.27 11.50 22.55
N SER A 294 -0.16 10.81 22.29
CA SER A 294 -0.15 9.36 22.32
C SER A 294 0.34 8.93 23.69
N GLU A 295 -0.47 8.13 24.36
CA GLU A 295 -0.18 7.55 25.67
C GLU A 295 0.12 6.07 25.48
N LEU A 296 1.27 5.60 25.97
CA LEU A 296 1.55 4.18 26.07
C LEU A 296 0.99 3.68 27.40
N ARG A 297 0.08 2.69 27.36
CA ARG A 297 -0.43 2.02 28.55
C ARG A 297 0.16 0.64 28.73
N LEU A 298 0.52 0.28 29.96
CA LEU A 298 1.02 -1.06 30.29
C LEU A 298 -0.04 -1.83 31.09
N GLU A 299 -0.61 -2.91 30.54
CA GLU A 299 -1.57 -3.74 31.27
C GLU A 299 -0.91 -4.93 31.98
N SER A 300 -1.54 -5.39 33.06
CA SER A 300 -1.08 -6.50 33.93
C SER A 300 0.27 -6.22 34.60
N PHE A 301 0.46 -4.99 35.09
CA PHE A 301 1.72 -4.54 35.70
C PHE A 301 1.58 -4.41 37.22
N GLU A 302 1.75 -5.53 37.95
CA GLU A 302 1.87 -5.50 39.41
C GLU A 302 3.36 -5.60 39.76
N SER A 303 3.95 -4.53 40.31
CA SER A 303 5.25 -4.50 41.01
C SER A 303 6.56 -4.60 40.20
N PHE A 304 6.89 -3.58 39.41
CA PHE A 304 8.27 -3.38 38.94
C PHE A 304 8.66 -1.89 38.87
N SER A 305 9.92 -1.57 39.20
CA SER A 305 10.51 -0.22 39.13
C SER A 305 11.65 -0.24 38.10
N GLY A 306 11.59 0.62 37.08
CA GLY A 306 12.59 0.66 36.02
C GLY A 306 12.31 1.70 34.96
N ARG A 307 13.11 1.72 33.89
CA ARG A 307 12.91 2.63 32.75
C ARG A 307 12.26 1.90 31.60
N VAL A 308 11.34 2.58 30.91
CA VAL A 308 10.74 2.09 29.67
C VAL A 308 11.43 2.80 28.52
N GLN A 309 12.12 2.00 27.69
CA GLN A 309 12.67 2.44 26.41
C GLN A 309 11.71 2.04 25.30
N MET A 310 11.58 2.90 24.30
CA MET A 310 10.70 2.61 23.18
C MET A 310 11.14 3.27 21.88
N LYS A 311 10.66 2.73 20.77
CA LYS A 311 10.81 3.31 19.43
C LYS A 311 9.42 3.60 18.87
N ALA A 312 9.17 4.86 18.57
CA ALA A 312 7.92 5.32 18.00
C ALA A 312 8.09 5.60 16.51
N LEU A 313 7.13 5.14 15.70
CA LEU A 313 6.95 5.61 14.33
C LEU A 313 6.20 6.95 14.40
N VAL A 314 6.78 8.00 13.85
CA VAL A 314 6.23 9.35 13.88
C VAL A 314 6.04 9.92 12.49
N THR A 315 5.17 10.93 12.36
CA THR A 315 4.92 11.72 11.16
C THR A 315 4.95 13.21 11.47
N GLN A 316 5.07 14.06 10.45
CA GLN A 316 4.96 15.51 10.53
C GLN A 316 3.61 15.92 9.88
N PRO A 317 2.56 16.27 10.66
CA PRO A 317 1.22 16.50 10.13
C PRO A 317 1.06 17.82 9.37
N ASN A 318 1.93 18.81 9.61
CA ASN A 318 1.83 20.16 9.06
C ASN A 318 2.89 20.47 7.99
N VAL A 319 3.23 19.50 7.16
CA VAL A 319 4.19 19.71 6.08
C VAL A 319 3.46 20.36 4.90
N LEU A 320 3.66 21.66 4.73
CA LEU A 320 3.30 22.36 3.50
C LEU A 320 4.51 22.31 2.56
N PHE A 321 4.47 21.42 1.57
CA PHE A 321 5.47 21.40 0.51
C PHE A 321 4.84 21.86 -0.81
N ASN A 322 5.55 22.73 -1.53
CA ASN A 322 5.07 23.26 -2.81
C ASN A 322 5.36 22.23 -3.92
N PRO A 323 4.34 21.63 -4.55
CA PRO A 323 4.52 20.55 -5.53
C PRO A 323 5.26 20.98 -6.82
N GLN A 324 5.54 22.27 -7.01
CA GLN A 324 6.08 22.82 -8.25
C GLN A 324 7.62 22.90 -8.34
N ARG A 325 8.40 22.21 -7.51
CA ARG A 325 9.87 22.26 -7.60
C ARG A 325 10.50 20.87 -7.58
N SER A 326 11.56 20.71 -8.37
CA SER A 326 12.55 19.66 -8.14
C SER A 326 13.16 19.88 -6.76
N PHE A 327 13.24 18.81 -5.96
CA PHE A 327 13.83 18.85 -4.64
C PHE A 327 15.18 18.16 -4.65
N ARG A 328 16.11 18.73 -3.88
CA ARG A 328 17.34 18.02 -3.53
C ARG A 328 16.98 17.00 -2.48
N VAL A 329 17.12 15.74 -2.84
CA VAL A 329 16.87 14.62 -1.92
C VAL A 329 18.20 14.23 -1.29
N GLN A 330 18.36 14.54 -0.01
CA GLN A 330 19.51 14.07 0.79
C GLN A 330 19.21 12.67 1.29
N HIS A 331 20.14 11.73 1.05
CA HIS A 331 20.09 10.37 1.54
C HIS A 331 21.10 10.24 2.67
N LYS A 332 20.60 10.20 3.91
CA LYS A 332 21.43 10.36 5.13
C LYS A 332 22.10 11.74 5.21
N PRO A 333 22.48 12.23 6.40
CA PRO A 333 23.02 13.59 6.56
C PRO A 333 24.33 13.86 5.78
N SER A 334 25.00 12.83 5.28
CA SER A 334 26.33 12.91 4.67
C SER A 334 26.39 12.56 3.17
N GLN A 335 25.29 12.11 2.54
CA GLN A 335 25.31 11.70 1.13
C GLN A 335 24.14 12.35 0.35
N THR A 336 24.46 13.24 -0.59
CA THR A 336 23.47 13.67 -1.59
C THR A 336 23.53 12.69 -2.73
N ILE A 337 22.43 11.97 -2.95
CA ILE A 337 22.36 10.95 -3.99
C ILE A 337 21.64 11.49 -5.22
N PHE A 338 20.60 12.29 -5.03
CA PHE A 338 19.84 12.86 -6.14
C PHE A 338 19.92 14.38 -6.11
N THR A 339 20.40 14.95 -7.22
CA THR A 339 20.41 16.39 -7.44
C THR A 339 19.02 16.91 -7.77
N THR A 340 18.21 16.11 -8.47
CA THR A 340 16.85 16.44 -8.87
C THR A 340 15.94 15.20 -8.89
N CYS A 341 14.82 15.29 -8.18
CA CYS A 341 13.72 14.31 -8.29
C CYS A 341 12.44 15.00 -8.75
N GLU A 342 11.71 14.37 -9.65
CA GLU A 342 10.31 14.71 -9.94
C GLU A 342 9.42 14.21 -8.80
N VAL A 343 8.52 15.08 -8.32
CA VAL A 343 7.52 14.74 -7.30
C VAL A 343 6.16 14.61 -7.97
N PHE A 344 5.53 13.46 -7.82
CA PHE A 344 4.22 13.21 -8.40
C PHE A 344 3.13 13.05 -7.32
N ARG A 345 2.00 13.72 -7.58
CA ARG A 345 0.72 13.66 -6.84
C ARG A 345 0.85 13.47 -5.32
N PRO A 346 1.32 14.49 -4.61
CA PRO A 346 1.42 14.39 -3.17
C PRO A 346 0.06 14.34 -2.48
N LEU A 347 -0.14 13.37 -1.60
CA LEU A 347 -1.14 13.45 -0.54
C LEU A 347 -0.62 14.43 0.51
N GLN A 348 -0.94 15.71 0.35
CA GLN A 348 -0.34 16.81 1.13
C GLN A 348 -0.86 16.93 2.56
N ARG A 349 -2.02 16.34 2.87
CA ARG A 349 -2.62 16.42 4.20
C ARG A 349 -2.74 15.04 4.79
N MET A 350 -2.35 14.96 6.06
CA MET A 350 -2.60 13.80 6.89
C MET A 350 -4.11 13.50 6.88
N TRP A 351 -4.48 12.28 6.48
CA TRP A 351 -5.88 11.88 6.42
C TRP A 351 -6.31 11.31 7.77
N LEU A 352 -7.33 11.95 8.35
CA LEU A 352 -8.03 11.49 9.54
C LEU A 352 -9.27 10.74 9.10
N ALA A 353 -9.45 9.50 9.57
CA ALA A 353 -10.74 8.84 9.39
C ALA A 353 -11.82 9.68 10.09
N ASP A 354 -12.91 9.96 9.38
CA ASP A 354 -14.05 10.67 9.97
C ASP A 354 -14.49 9.94 11.25
N ARG A 355 -14.61 10.69 12.35
CA ARG A 355 -14.83 10.21 13.73
C ARG A 355 -16.17 9.51 13.97
N LEU A 356 -16.85 9.03 12.93
CA LEU A 356 -18.14 8.38 13.05
C LEU A 356 -17.93 6.98 13.64
N ARG A 357 -17.86 6.92 14.99
CA ARG A 357 -17.86 5.68 15.80
C ARG A 357 -18.90 4.65 15.33
N PHE A 358 -19.97 5.09 14.67
CA PHE A 358 -21.02 4.24 14.11
C PHE A 358 -20.60 3.45 12.85
N SER A 359 -19.76 3.97 11.94
CA SER A 359 -19.40 3.27 10.69
C SER A 359 -18.56 2.02 10.95
N LEU A 360 -17.73 2.04 11.99
CA LEU A 360 -16.82 0.96 12.34
C LEU A 360 -17.55 -0.30 12.86
N TRP A 361 -18.60 -0.14 13.67
CA TRP A 361 -19.44 -1.27 14.09
C TRP A 361 -20.18 -1.91 12.91
N TYR A 362 -20.55 -1.13 11.90
CA TYR A 362 -21.11 -1.65 10.65
C TYR A 362 -20.07 -2.36 9.78
N ALA A 363 -18.81 -1.90 9.73
CA ALA A 363 -17.73 -2.63 9.05
C ALA A 363 -17.49 -4.00 9.68
N LEU A 364 -17.47 -4.04 11.02
CA LEU A 364 -17.28 -5.28 11.80
C LEU A 364 -18.49 -6.22 11.68
N ALA A 365 -19.72 -5.69 11.72
CA ALA A 365 -20.93 -6.48 11.51
C ALA A 365 -21.08 -6.94 10.04
N GLY A 366 -20.69 -6.11 9.07
CA GLY A 366 -20.71 -6.43 7.64
C GLY A 366 -19.82 -7.63 7.27
N TRP A 367 -18.75 -7.86 8.04
CA TRP A 367 -17.77 -8.93 7.84
C TRP A 367 -18.37 -10.34 7.89
N SER A 368 -19.22 -10.62 8.88
CA SER A 368 -19.87 -11.93 9.03
C SER A 368 -21.05 -12.15 8.09
N ILE A 369 -21.53 -11.08 7.44
CA ILE A 369 -22.84 -11.06 6.81
C ILE A 369 -22.76 -10.93 5.28
N LEU A 370 -21.66 -10.41 4.71
CA LEU A 370 -21.41 -10.48 3.25
C LEU A 370 -21.33 -11.92 2.71
N PHE A 371 -21.23 -12.93 3.58
CA PHE A 371 -21.27 -14.35 3.23
C PHE A 371 -22.65 -15.00 3.40
N SER A 372 -23.69 -14.22 3.77
CA SER A 372 -25.06 -14.70 3.71
C SER A 372 -25.57 -14.66 2.26
N TYR A 373 -26.54 -15.49 1.89
CA TYR A 373 -27.14 -15.41 0.56
C TYR A 373 -28.06 -14.18 0.44
N GLY A 374 -28.09 -13.56 -0.74
CA GLY A 374 -29.02 -12.48 -1.05
C GLY A 374 -28.35 -11.16 -1.41
N GLU A 375 -29.16 -10.10 -1.43
CA GLU A 375 -28.73 -8.75 -1.80
C GLU A 375 -28.13 -8.02 -0.59
N HIS A 376 -26.90 -7.52 -0.76
CA HIS A 376 -26.07 -6.93 0.29
C HIS A 376 -25.57 -5.53 -0.03
N ARG A 377 -26.24 -4.81 -0.95
CA ARG A 377 -25.85 -3.46 -1.36
C ARG A 377 -25.53 -2.54 -0.18
N GLU A 378 -26.45 -2.37 0.76
CA GLU A 378 -26.26 -1.49 1.92
C GLU A 378 -25.08 -1.89 2.80
N ARG A 379 -24.80 -3.19 2.90
CA ARG A 379 -23.70 -3.73 3.69
C ARG A 379 -22.36 -3.46 3.03
N LEU A 380 -22.29 -3.66 1.71
CA LEU A 380 -21.13 -3.30 0.91
C LEU A 380 -20.87 -1.79 0.97
N LEU A 381 -21.92 -0.96 0.84
CA LEU A 381 -21.81 0.50 0.97
C LEU A 381 -21.30 0.91 2.35
N ALA A 382 -21.84 0.33 3.42
CA ALA A 382 -21.39 0.60 4.78
C ALA A 382 -19.92 0.22 4.98
N LEU A 383 -19.49 -0.92 4.41
CA LEU A 383 -18.10 -1.34 4.43
C LEU A 383 -17.19 -0.35 3.68
N LEU A 384 -17.52 -0.04 2.43
CA LEU A 384 -16.75 0.85 1.57
C LEU A 384 -16.59 2.26 2.14
N ARG A 385 -17.63 2.80 2.78
CA ARG A 385 -17.59 4.10 3.46
C ARG A 385 -16.53 4.18 4.57
N CYS A 386 -16.06 3.05 5.09
CA CYS A 386 -15.00 3.02 6.09
C CYS A 386 -13.59 3.23 5.50
N PHE A 387 -13.45 3.08 4.19
CA PHE A 387 -12.17 3.20 3.46
C PHE A 387 -12.13 4.42 2.53
N LEU A 388 -13.28 5.03 2.26
CA LEU A 388 -13.40 6.16 1.34
C LEU A 388 -13.41 7.50 2.08
N PRO A 389 -12.77 8.54 1.50
CA PRO A 389 -12.96 9.90 1.99
C PRO A 389 -14.42 10.33 1.81
N GLY A 390 -14.96 11.10 2.75
CA GLY A 390 -16.39 11.46 2.80
C GLY A 390 -16.94 12.09 1.51
N ASN A 391 -16.10 12.78 0.74
CA ASN A 391 -16.48 13.38 -0.55
C ASN A 391 -16.74 12.35 -1.66
N LYS A 392 -16.29 11.09 -1.52
CA LYS A 392 -16.56 9.99 -2.47
C LYS A 392 -17.76 9.12 -2.05
N CYS A 393 -18.27 9.28 -0.82
CA CYS A 393 -19.36 8.45 -0.30
C CYS A 393 -20.69 8.68 -1.04
N CYS A 394 -20.98 9.91 -1.48
CA CYS A 394 -22.21 10.20 -2.23
C CYS A 394 -22.22 9.52 -3.61
N ALA A 395 -21.09 9.59 -4.33
CA ALA A 395 -20.93 8.91 -5.60
C ALA A 395 -21.01 7.38 -5.44
N LEU A 396 -20.50 6.84 -4.33
CA LEU A 396 -20.61 5.42 -4.00
C LEU A 396 -22.07 4.98 -3.90
N ASP A 397 -22.90 5.75 -3.19
CA ASP A 397 -24.30 5.42 -2.96
C ASP A 397 -25.09 5.43 -4.26
N GLU A 398 -24.91 6.43 -5.11
CA GLU A 398 -25.58 6.47 -6.43
C GLU A 398 -24.98 5.46 -7.43
N GLY A 399 -23.71 5.12 -7.23
CA GLY A 399 -22.89 4.37 -8.15
C GLY A 399 -22.95 2.85 -7.97
N VAL A 400 -23.11 2.34 -6.75
CA VAL A 400 -23.32 0.91 -6.52
C VAL A 400 -24.82 0.62 -6.58
N VAL A 401 -25.25 -0.09 -7.61
CA VAL A 401 -26.67 -0.36 -7.87
C VAL A 401 -27.15 -1.61 -7.16
N SER A 402 -26.37 -2.70 -7.19
CA SER A 402 -26.68 -3.91 -6.43
C SER A 402 -25.42 -4.71 -6.16
N PHE A 403 -25.41 -5.45 -5.05
CA PHE A 403 -24.39 -6.46 -4.77
C PHE A 403 -25.10 -7.73 -4.30
N LEU A 404 -24.98 -8.82 -5.06
CA LEU A 404 -25.69 -10.08 -4.82
C LEU A 404 -24.69 -11.19 -4.55
N MET A 405 -24.94 -11.98 -3.51
CA MET A 405 -24.20 -13.20 -3.21
C MET A 405 -25.12 -14.40 -3.39
N SER A 406 -24.78 -15.30 -4.31
CA SER A 406 -25.53 -16.54 -4.56
C SER A 406 -24.66 -17.78 -4.36
N PRO A 407 -25.24 -18.92 -3.90
CA PRO A 407 -24.50 -20.16 -3.84
C PRO A 407 -24.13 -20.63 -5.24
N GLU A 408 -22.94 -21.19 -5.37
CA GLU A 408 -22.48 -21.84 -6.60
C GLU A 408 -21.91 -23.22 -6.29
N HIS A 409 -22.03 -24.15 -7.23
CA HIS A 409 -21.44 -25.48 -7.11
C HIS A 409 -20.56 -25.71 -8.33
N HIS A 410 -19.26 -25.86 -8.08
CA HIS A 410 -18.30 -26.16 -9.13
C HIS A 410 -18.03 -27.66 -9.12
N ARG A 411 -18.13 -28.27 -10.30
CA ARG A 411 -17.72 -29.65 -10.48
C ARG A 411 -16.22 -29.64 -10.75
N VAL A 412 -15.46 -30.28 -9.86
CA VAL A 412 -14.04 -30.52 -10.05
C VAL A 412 -13.87 -31.94 -10.54
N ASP A 413 -13.38 -32.09 -11.77
CA ASP A 413 -13.06 -33.37 -12.39
C ASP A 413 -11.53 -33.54 -12.39
N ALA A 414 -11.01 -34.24 -11.38
CA ALA A 414 -9.62 -34.71 -11.36
C ALA A 414 -9.55 -36.15 -11.90
N ALA A 415 -8.41 -36.56 -12.46
CA ALA A 415 -8.24 -37.77 -13.29
C ALA A 415 -8.83 -39.11 -12.74
N SER A 416 -9.14 -39.20 -11.44
CA SER A 416 -9.84 -40.34 -10.82
C SER A 416 -10.95 -39.97 -9.84
N LEU A 417 -11.25 -38.67 -9.64
CA LEU A 417 -12.21 -38.19 -8.64
C LEU A 417 -13.04 -37.03 -9.22
N SER A 418 -14.36 -37.18 -9.17
CA SER A 418 -15.31 -36.12 -9.50
C SER A 418 -16.05 -35.74 -8.22
N PHE A 419 -15.91 -34.49 -7.78
CA PHE A 419 -16.63 -33.98 -6.61
C PHE A 419 -17.14 -32.56 -6.83
N CYS A 420 -18.22 -32.22 -6.13
CA CYS A 420 -18.77 -30.88 -6.15
C CYS A 420 -18.16 -30.06 -5.00
N VAL A 421 -17.62 -28.90 -5.32
CA VAL A 421 -17.15 -27.92 -4.34
C VAL A 421 -18.19 -26.82 -4.23
N ALA A 422 -18.65 -26.56 -3.01
CA ALA A 422 -19.52 -25.43 -2.73
C ALA A 422 -18.69 -24.13 -2.80
N GLY A 423 -19.23 -23.14 -3.49
CA GLY A 423 -18.64 -21.81 -3.66
C GLY A 423 -19.69 -20.72 -3.61
N PHE A 424 -19.25 -19.49 -3.88
CA PHE A 424 -20.12 -18.33 -3.98
C PHE A 424 -19.90 -17.59 -5.29
N ARG A 425 -20.98 -17.05 -5.84
CA ARG A 425 -20.94 -16.05 -6.90
C ARG A 425 -21.26 -14.69 -6.31
N ALA A 426 -20.30 -13.78 -6.40
CA ALA A 426 -20.44 -12.38 -6.01
C ALA A 426 -20.71 -11.54 -7.26
N ARG A 427 -21.90 -10.96 -7.39
CA ARG A 427 -22.27 -10.09 -8.51
C ARG A 427 -22.39 -8.66 -8.05
N LEU A 428 -21.54 -7.78 -8.57
CA LEU A 428 -21.60 -6.34 -8.38
C LEU A 428 -22.16 -5.65 -9.63
N VAL A 429 -23.19 -4.82 -9.46
CA VAL A 429 -23.73 -3.96 -10.52
C VAL A 429 -23.43 -2.52 -10.16
N VAL A 430 -22.77 -1.78 -11.05
CA VAL A 430 -22.39 -0.39 -10.86
C VAL A 430 -22.83 0.52 -12.00
N ASN A 431 -23.04 1.79 -11.68
CA ASN A 431 -23.21 2.87 -12.62
C ASN A 431 -21.86 3.58 -12.82
N GLU A 432 -21.14 3.18 -13.87
CA GLU A 432 -19.82 3.70 -14.24
C GLU A 432 -19.83 5.22 -14.44
N ARG A 433 -20.93 5.80 -14.92
CA ARG A 433 -21.03 7.24 -15.17
C ARG A 433 -21.00 8.06 -13.89
N VAL A 434 -21.45 7.47 -12.79
CA VAL A 434 -21.46 8.11 -11.46
C VAL A 434 -20.12 7.90 -10.76
N LEU A 435 -19.58 6.67 -10.80
CA LEU A 435 -18.34 6.33 -10.09
C LEU A 435 -17.07 6.78 -10.80
N GLY A 436 -17.09 6.81 -12.14
CA GLY A 436 -15.89 6.91 -12.98
C GLY A 436 -15.22 5.55 -13.18
N GLU A 437 -14.65 5.34 -14.37
CA GLU A 437 -14.04 4.06 -14.79
C GLU A 437 -12.90 3.61 -13.86
N ASP A 438 -12.02 4.54 -13.49
CA ASP A 438 -10.91 4.32 -12.55
C ASP A 438 -11.40 3.82 -11.17
N PHE A 439 -12.43 4.48 -10.63
CA PHE A 439 -12.97 4.08 -9.33
C PHE A 439 -13.58 2.67 -9.38
N VAL A 440 -14.29 2.35 -10.47
CA VAL A 440 -14.87 1.01 -10.67
C VAL A 440 -13.79 -0.06 -10.76
N TYR A 441 -12.71 0.20 -11.51
CA TYR A 441 -11.59 -0.74 -11.62
C TYR A 441 -10.96 -1.03 -10.25
N ARG A 442 -10.65 0.03 -9.47
CA ARG A 442 -10.14 -0.12 -8.09
C ARG A 442 -11.14 -0.83 -7.18
N LEU A 443 -12.42 -0.50 -7.29
CA LEU A 443 -13.47 -1.16 -6.51
C LEU A 443 -13.54 -2.66 -6.82
N ALA A 444 -13.36 -3.04 -8.09
CA ALA A 444 -13.34 -4.43 -8.53
C ALA A 444 -12.10 -5.18 -8.01
N LEU A 445 -10.92 -4.57 -8.12
CA LEU A 445 -9.68 -5.10 -7.54
C LEU A 445 -9.81 -5.26 -6.02
N PHE A 446 -10.36 -4.25 -5.32
CA PHE A 446 -10.68 -4.34 -3.90
C PHE A 446 -11.52 -5.58 -3.63
N LEU A 447 -12.68 -5.68 -4.26
CA LEU A 447 -13.62 -6.76 -3.98
C LEU A 447 -13.02 -8.12 -4.27
N ARG A 448 -12.25 -8.25 -5.36
CA ARG A 448 -11.54 -9.49 -5.68
C ARG A 448 -10.62 -9.91 -4.54
N GLU A 449 -9.64 -9.09 -4.17
CA GLU A 449 -8.66 -9.45 -3.13
C GLU A 449 -9.28 -9.53 -1.74
N PHE A 450 -10.26 -8.68 -1.43
CA PHE A 450 -10.96 -8.67 -0.15
C PHE A 450 -11.79 -9.92 0.05
N LEU A 451 -12.57 -10.31 -0.96
CA LEU A 451 -13.33 -11.54 -0.90
C LEU A 451 -12.37 -12.73 -0.86
N PHE A 452 -11.30 -12.75 -1.67
CA PHE A 452 -10.33 -13.85 -1.67
C PHE A 452 -9.62 -14.06 -0.33
N SER A 453 -9.14 -12.97 0.28
CA SER A 453 -8.47 -13.01 1.60
C SER A 453 -9.41 -13.39 2.75
N SER A 454 -10.71 -13.06 2.64
CA SER A 454 -11.74 -13.47 3.59
C SER A 454 -12.20 -14.92 3.38
N VAL A 455 -11.95 -15.48 2.20
CA VAL A 455 -12.38 -16.79 1.73
C VAL A 455 -11.31 -17.88 1.90
N LEU A 456 -10.15 -17.61 2.52
CA LEU A 456 -9.21 -18.69 2.92
C LEU A 456 -9.82 -19.74 3.90
N ALA A 457 -11.10 -19.63 4.26
CA ALA A 457 -11.92 -20.63 4.92
C ALA A 457 -12.93 -21.41 4.01
N MET A 458 -13.09 -21.08 2.72
CA MET A 458 -13.97 -21.77 1.75
C MET A 458 -13.36 -21.79 0.33
N PRO A 459 -13.52 -22.85 -0.50
CA PRO A 459 -12.55 -23.08 -1.58
C PRO A 459 -12.84 -22.41 -2.93
N VAL A 460 -14.01 -21.80 -3.20
CA VAL A 460 -14.32 -21.24 -4.53
C VAL A 460 -15.16 -19.95 -4.47
N LEU A 461 -14.72 -18.91 -5.17
CA LEU A 461 -15.41 -17.62 -5.35
C LEU A 461 -15.35 -17.18 -6.81
N CYS A 462 -16.51 -16.99 -7.44
CA CYS A 462 -16.66 -16.32 -8.73
C CYS A 462 -17.08 -14.86 -8.51
N PHE A 463 -16.46 -13.91 -9.22
CA PHE A 463 -16.80 -12.50 -9.14
C PHE A 463 -17.26 -11.97 -10.50
N GLU A 464 -18.43 -11.31 -10.54
CA GLU A 464 -19.00 -10.72 -11.74
C GLU A 464 -19.21 -9.22 -11.55
N LEU A 465 -18.75 -8.42 -12.50
CA LEU A 465 -18.94 -6.96 -12.52
C LEU A 465 -19.77 -6.53 -13.72
N HIS A 466 -20.92 -5.89 -13.46
CA HIS A 466 -21.82 -5.39 -14.48
C HIS A 466 -21.88 -3.85 -14.47
N TYR A 467 -21.83 -3.26 -15.66
CA TYR A 467 -21.86 -1.82 -15.87
C TYR A 467 -23.21 -1.37 -16.42
N LEU A 468 -23.83 -0.38 -15.79
CA LEU A 468 -24.97 0.35 -16.34
C LEU A 468 -24.46 1.60 -17.08
N GLY A 469 -24.60 1.63 -18.41
CA GLY A 469 -24.30 2.83 -19.21
C GLY A 469 -23.51 2.64 -20.50
N LYS A 470 -22.98 1.43 -20.78
CA LYS A 470 -22.40 1.01 -22.07
C LYS A 470 -23.01 -0.36 -22.47
N SER A 471 -23.28 -0.54 -23.75
CA SER A 471 -23.92 -1.75 -24.33
C SER A 471 -22.95 -2.92 -24.58
N GLN A 472 -21.86 -3.02 -23.83
CA GLN A 472 -20.96 -4.17 -23.87
C GLN A 472 -20.70 -4.65 -22.45
N LEU A 473 -21.22 -5.84 -22.15
CA LEU A 473 -20.86 -6.62 -20.98
C LEU A 473 -19.35 -6.90 -21.08
N ARG A 474 -18.52 -6.16 -20.34
CA ARG A 474 -17.11 -6.52 -20.15
C ARG A 474 -17.07 -7.50 -18.98
N GLU A 475 -17.04 -8.81 -19.27
CA GLU A 475 -16.61 -9.84 -18.32
C GLU A 475 -15.11 -9.63 -18.07
N TRP A 476 -14.79 -8.70 -17.18
CA TRP A 476 -13.42 -8.42 -16.74
C TRP A 476 -13.35 -8.79 -15.27
N LEU A 477 -12.37 -9.63 -14.93
CA LEU A 477 -12.04 -10.18 -13.61
C LEU A 477 -12.76 -11.48 -13.21
N ALA A 478 -12.21 -12.58 -13.77
CA ALA A 478 -11.95 -13.86 -13.11
C ALA A 478 -13.11 -14.86 -12.92
N ASP A 479 -13.23 -15.78 -13.89
CA ASP A 479 -13.33 -17.21 -13.56
C ASP A 479 -11.98 -17.63 -12.96
N VAL A 480 -11.86 -17.61 -11.64
CA VAL A 480 -10.77 -18.30 -10.93
C VAL A 480 -11.41 -19.53 -10.31
N SER A 481 -11.46 -20.61 -11.09
CA SER A 481 -11.67 -21.96 -10.57
C SER A 481 -10.35 -22.40 -9.90
N ILE A 482 -10.41 -22.71 -8.61
CA ILE A 482 -9.33 -23.47 -7.94
C ILE A 482 -9.47 -24.94 -8.34
#